data_AF-A0A367Z0K8-F1
#
_entry.id   AF-A0A367Z0K8-F1
#
_cell.length_a   1.000
_cell.length_b   1.000
_cell.length_c   1.000
_cell.angle_alpha   90.00
_cell.angle_beta   90.00
_cell.angle_gamma   90.00
#
_symmetry.space_group_name_H-M   'P 1'
#
loop_
_entity.id
_entity.type
_entity.pdbx_description
1 polymer ?
#
loop_
_entity_poly.entity_id
_entity_poly.type
_entity_poly.pdbx_seq_one_letter_code
_entity_poly.pdbx_strand_id
1 'polypeptide(L)'
;MPQKMSIKIGVERCMHCGHKWIDYSGARDFCYMCGRKNISETLSLSDIRNAINSLRNEDRKYLDKYTKRAAVLKQRYKETADLYLNRAKEIYAKIQPIYYQGNVSDRVIEQLIFCFRLFSEVGLNKSAASCAYMIATGYFQRGIEKDIQAIEDLGDLIAARQWFLRLDAKEWEAATNLHIGEKSMATISTDPVLLQTMMQIALWHFYKARNYYFEKKANQLVERIQFDIEQTTKLLASYTRGLSEIEAAKIAAAGNEAQGTEIKKGLEILSNAVGYGLESFGEHIEKFGGSLSRSLQGMAGLLSASISQSAYTVGASVGKPSKAIRESYVDMSRMINACVQALPEDVVKSINELGSKVVKGSANKNVLRKVINNEPFKNLAESVVPETDRAIQNLDKLEQPSANFSESLLDTMIEEGMDSVLTQVDRKELNPVS
;
A
#
# COMPACT_ATOMS: atom_id res chain seq x y z
N MET A 1 -4.85 21.68 -5.82
CA MET A 1 -4.63 20.88 -4.59
C MET A 1 -3.12 20.67 -4.44
N PRO A 2 -2.50 21.05 -3.31
CA PRO A 2 -1.05 20.92 -3.18
C PRO A 2 -0.68 19.44 -3.17
N GLN A 3 0.40 19.12 -3.88
CA GLN A 3 0.98 17.78 -3.99
C GLN A 3 1.20 17.21 -2.58
N LYS A 4 0.47 16.15 -2.22
CA LYS A 4 0.75 15.34 -1.03
C LYS A 4 2.13 14.69 -1.19
N MET A 5 3.16 15.39 -0.73
CA MET A 5 4.46 14.81 -0.41
C MET A 5 4.25 13.64 0.57
N SER A 6 5.15 12.67 0.59
CA SER A 6 5.12 11.58 1.57
C SER A 6 4.91 12.17 2.97
N ILE A 7 3.72 11.94 3.54
CA ILE A 7 3.32 12.63 4.75
C ILE A 7 4.21 12.12 5.89
N LYS A 8 5.17 12.94 6.28
CA LYS A 8 6.14 12.69 7.34
C LYS A 8 5.42 12.67 8.69
N ILE A 9 5.80 11.75 9.58
CA ILE A 9 5.30 11.72 10.95
C ILE A 9 6.39 12.25 11.88
N GLY A 10 6.04 13.16 12.78
CA GLY A 10 6.96 13.48 13.86
C GLY A 10 6.54 14.57 14.81
N VAL A 11 7.52 15.02 15.60
CA VAL A 11 7.27 16.00 16.65
C VAL A 11 7.21 17.38 16.03
N GLU A 12 6.11 18.07 16.31
CA GLU A 12 5.95 19.50 16.07
C GLU A 12 5.86 20.21 17.42
N ARG A 13 6.29 21.47 17.43
CA ARG A 13 6.30 22.31 18.63
C ARG A 13 5.69 23.66 18.31
N CYS A 14 4.86 24.16 19.22
CA CYS A 14 4.48 25.55 19.20
C CYS A 14 5.69 26.42 19.55
N MET A 15 6.08 27.30 18.62
CA MET A 15 7.23 28.20 18.81
C MET A 15 6.96 29.28 19.87
N HIS A 16 5.69 29.47 20.25
CA HIS A 16 5.32 30.43 21.28
C HIS A 16 5.26 29.83 22.69
N CYS A 17 4.43 28.81 22.91
CA CYS A 17 4.24 28.24 24.26
C CYS A 17 5.07 26.98 24.53
N GLY A 18 5.79 26.47 23.53
CA GLY A 18 6.65 25.30 23.69
C GLY A 18 5.94 23.94 23.75
N HIS A 19 4.60 23.91 23.72
CA HIS A 19 3.82 22.67 23.66
C HIS A 19 4.27 21.80 22.47
N LYS A 20 4.58 20.53 22.73
CA LYS A 20 5.00 19.53 21.75
C LYS A 20 3.86 18.55 21.49
N TRP A 21 3.69 18.11 20.25
CA TRP A 21 2.79 17.01 19.89
C TRP A 21 3.38 16.18 18.76
N ILE A 22 2.85 14.98 18.58
CA ILE A 22 3.18 14.10 17.46
C ILE A 22 1.99 14.07 16.52
N ASP A 23 2.23 14.40 15.26
CA ASP A 23 1.22 14.30 14.22
C ASP A 23 1.88 14.06 12.85
N TYR A 24 1.04 13.92 11.83
CA TYR A 24 1.47 14.06 10.46
C TYR A 24 1.87 15.51 10.16
N SER A 25 2.90 15.67 9.33
CA SER A 25 3.41 16.99 8.96
C SER A 25 2.32 17.84 8.34
N GLY A 26 2.11 19.02 8.90
CA GLY A 26 1.10 19.97 8.42
C GLY A 26 -0.34 19.54 8.70
N ALA A 27 -0.57 18.56 9.58
CA ALA A 27 -1.92 18.18 9.99
C ALA A 27 -2.60 19.24 10.87
N ARG A 28 -1.82 20.14 11.48
CA ARG A 28 -2.32 21.19 12.37
C ARG A 28 -1.84 22.57 11.91
N ASP A 29 -2.79 23.50 11.87
CA ASP A 29 -2.51 24.91 11.55
C ASP A 29 -2.30 25.76 12.80
N PHE A 30 -2.65 25.27 13.99
CA PHE A 30 -2.55 26.02 15.25
C PHE A 30 -2.30 25.13 16.47
N CYS A 31 -1.73 25.72 17.52
CA CYS A 31 -1.52 25.07 18.80
C CYS A 31 -2.78 25.10 19.67
N TYR A 32 -3.30 23.94 20.09
CA TYR A 32 -4.49 23.86 20.94
C TYR A 32 -4.37 24.52 22.32
N MET A 33 -3.14 24.71 22.82
CA MET A 33 -2.93 25.32 24.15
C MET A 33 -2.95 26.85 24.12
N CYS A 34 -2.56 27.48 23.00
CA CYS A 34 -2.44 28.94 22.94
C CYS A 34 -3.07 29.58 21.69
N GLY A 35 -3.68 28.80 20.81
CA GLY A 35 -4.35 29.26 19.59
C GLY A 35 -3.43 29.80 18.48
N ARG A 36 -2.11 29.86 18.69
CA ARG A 36 -1.17 30.45 17.72
C ARG A 36 -0.82 29.49 16.59
N LYS A 37 -0.57 30.06 15.40
CA LYS A 37 -0.21 29.34 14.16
C LYS A 37 1.30 29.13 13.94
N ASN A 38 2.14 29.65 14.82
CA ASN A 38 3.59 29.53 14.66
C ASN A 38 4.08 28.17 15.18
N ILE A 39 4.10 27.20 14.27
CA ILE A 39 4.44 25.79 14.52
C ILE A 39 5.80 25.50 13.88
N SER A 40 6.66 24.76 14.59
CA SER A 40 7.96 24.33 14.07
C SER A 40 7.80 23.36 12.90
N GLU A 41 8.85 23.21 12.09
CA GLU A 41 8.93 22.09 11.16
C GLU A 41 8.84 20.74 11.89
N THR A 42 8.26 19.75 11.21
CA THR A 42 8.09 18.39 11.73
C THR A 42 9.44 17.68 11.80
N LEU A 43 9.86 17.28 13.00
CA LEU A 43 11.11 16.55 13.24
C LEU A 43 10.81 15.05 13.41
N SER A 44 11.30 14.21 12.48
CA SER A 44 11.17 12.74 12.61
C SER A 44 12.39 12.11 13.29
N LEU A 45 12.21 10.93 13.87
CA LEU A 45 13.34 10.14 14.42
C LEU A 45 14.35 9.77 13.33
N SER A 46 13.87 9.42 12.14
CA SER A 46 14.70 9.19 10.96
C SER A 46 15.59 10.39 10.62
N ASP A 47 15.10 11.64 10.67
CA ASP A 47 15.94 12.81 10.42
C ASP A 47 17.05 12.95 11.46
N ILE A 48 16.69 12.78 12.74
CA ILE A 48 17.66 12.89 13.83
C ILE A 48 18.74 11.82 13.68
N ARG A 49 18.34 10.59 13.32
CA ARG A 49 19.25 9.46 13.09
C ARG A 49 20.18 9.73 11.90
N ASN A 50 19.65 10.26 10.81
CA ASN A 50 20.43 10.66 9.64
C ASN A 50 21.42 11.78 9.99
N ALA A 51 21.00 12.80 10.74
CA ALA A 51 21.87 13.88 11.20
C ALA A 51 23.00 13.35 12.09
N ILE A 52 22.72 12.41 13.00
CA ILE A 52 23.75 11.76 13.82
C ILE A 52 24.74 10.98 12.95
N ASN A 53 24.25 10.24 11.95
CA ASN A 53 25.11 9.46 11.05
C ASN A 53 25.98 10.35 10.16
N SER A 54 25.44 11.46 9.64
CA SER A 54 26.22 12.46 8.89
C SER A 54 27.37 13.01 9.74
N LEU A 55 27.11 13.35 11.01
CA LEU A 55 28.16 13.81 11.92
C LEU A 55 29.24 12.76 12.21
N ARG A 56 28.90 11.45 12.12
CA ARG A 56 29.88 10.37 12.29
C ARG A 56 30.77 10.16 11.06
N ASN A 57 30.26 10.52 9.88
CA ASN A 57 30.95 10.38 8.60
C ASN A 57 31.80 11.61 8.27
N GLU A 58 31.60 12.74 8.96
CA GLU A 58 32.49 13.90 8.89
C GLU A 58 33.85 13.59 9.57
N ASP A 59 34.91 14.19 9.03
CA ASP A 59 36.31 13.83 9.24
C ASP A 59 36.73 13.70 10.72
N ARG A 60 37.48 12.63 11.06
CA ARG A 60 37.87 12.28 12.45
C ARG A 60 38.60 13.41 13.19
N LYS A 61 39.23 14.33 12.46
CA LYS A 61 39.95 15.49 13.01
C LYS A 61 39.04 16.55 13.67
N TYR A 62 37.71 16.44 13.53
CA TYR A 62 36.74 17.40 14.06
C TYR A 62 35.86 16.89 15.21
N LEU A 63 36.16 15.72 15.77
CA LEU A 63 35.33 15.04 16.78
C LEU A 63 34.99 15.94 17.99
N ASP A 64 35.95 16.69 18.55
CA ASP A 64 35.71 17.53 19.73
C ASP A 64 34.69 18.66 19.52
N LYS A 65 34.65 19.25 18.31
CA LYS A 65 33.70 20.34 18.00
C LYS A 65 32.27 19.82 17.85
N TYR A 66 32.12 18.56 17.43
CA TYR A 66 30.83 17.93 17.20
C TYR A 66 30.31 17.11 18.37
N THR A 67 31.13 16.81 19.39
CA THR A 67 30.70 16.09 20.61
C THR A 67 29.48 16.75 21.27
N LYS A 68 29.47 18.09 21.41
CA LYS A 68 28.32 18.83 21.96
C LYS A 68 27.07 18.70 21.08
N ARG A 69 27.21 18.82 19.76
CA ARG A 69 26.09 18.71 18.81
C ARG A 69 25.53 17.28 18.77
N ALA A 70 26.40 16.28 18.79
CA ALA A 70 26.03 14.87 18.84
C ALA A 70 25.32 14.52 20.15
N ALA A 71 25.78 15.06 21.30
CA ALA A 71 25.10 14.90 22.58
C ALA A 71 23.68 15.50 22.55
N VAL A 72 23.53 16.72 22.01
CA VAL A 72 22.20 17.35 21.85
C VAL A 72 21.29 16.54 20.93
N LEU A 73 21.80 16.01 19.82
CA LEU A 73 21.00 15.18 18.90
C LEU A 73 20.61 13.84 19.52
N LYS A 74 21.50 13.19 20.29
CA LYS A 74 21.18 11.97 21.04
C LYS A 74 20.10 12.24 22.08
N GLN A 75 20.21 13.33 22.83
CA GLN A 75 19.20 13.74 23.81
C GLN A 75 17.85 14.00 23.12
N ARG A 76 17.84 14.74 22.01
CA ARG A 76 16.61 14.98 21.23
C ARG A 76 16.03 13.69 20.66
N TYR A 77 16.86 12.79 20.15
CA TYR A 77 16.42 11.48 19.67
C TYR A 77 15.68 10.74 20.78
N LYS A 78 16.26 10.71 21.98
CA LYS A 78 15.69 10.05 23.14
C LYS A 78 14.35 10.64 23.56
N GLU A 79 14.28 11.96 23.76
CA GLU A 79 13.02 12.65 24.09
C GLU A 79 11.94 12.38 23.05
N THR A 80 12.31 12.41 21.76
CA THR A 80 11.38 12.16 20.66
C THR A 80 10.92 10.69 20.65
N ALA A 81 11.83 9.75 20.90
CA ALA A 81 11.54 8.33 20.93
C ALA A 81 10.61 7.97 22.09
N ASP A 82 10.84 8.52 23.28
CA ASP A 82 9.96 8.33 24.43
C ASP A 82 8.54 8.88 24.15
N LEU A 83 8.43 10.09 23.59
CA LEU A 83 7.13 10.64 23.17
C LEU A 83 6.43 9.73 22.15
N TYR A 84 7.16 9.18 21.18
CA TYR A 84 6.62 8.24 20.20
C TYR A 84 6.08 6.97 20.85
N LEU A 85 6.85 6.37 21.77
CA LEU A 85 6.47 5.13 22.47
C LEU A 85 5.24 5.36 23.34
N ASN A 86 5.23 6.41 24.16
CA ASN A 86 4.10 6.75 25.01
C ASN A 86 2.84 6.98 24.20
N ARG A 87 2.94 7.71 23.08
CA ARG A 87 1.80 7.96 22.20
C ARG A 87 1.30 6.70 21.49
N ALA A 88 2.22 5.88 20.98
CA ALA A 88 1.87 4.62 20.31
C ALA A 88 1.17 3.66 21.27
N LYS A 89 1.69 3.52 22.51
CA LYS A 89 1.09 2.72 23.58
C LYS A 89 -0.32 3.19 23.93
N GLU A 90 -0.49 4.50 24.13
CA GLU A 90 -1.78 5.10 24.50
C GLU A 90 -2.85 4.85 23.44
N ILE A 91 -2.52 5.08 22.17
CA ILE A 91 -3.46 4.83 21.05
C ILE A 91 -3.74 3.33 20.94
N TYR A 92 -2.71 2.50 20.95
CA TYR A 92 -2.85 1.06 20.77
C TYR A 92 -3.72 0.44 21.86
N ALA A 93 -3.49 0.79 23.14
CA ALA A 93 -4.29 0.31 24.26
C ALA A 93 -5.78 0.68 24.16
N LYS A 94 -6.10 1.82 23.53
CA LYS A 94 -7.49 2.24 23.28
C LYS A 94 -8.11 1.50 22.10
N ILE A 95 -7.35 1.27 21.03
CA ILE A 95 -7.86 0.74 19.77
C ILE A 95 -7.91 -0.79 19.75
N GLN A 96 -6.97 -1.47 20.39
CA GLN A 96 -6.88 -2.94 20.40
C GLN A 96 -8.16 -3.61 20.90
N PRO A 97 -8.79 -3.22 22.03
CA PRO A 97 -10.03 -3.83 22.48
C PRO A 97 -11.20 -3.60 21.50
N ILE A 98 -11.28 -2.41 20.90
CA ILE A 98 -12.30 -2.04 19.92
C ILE A 98 -12.15 -2.91 18.66
N TYR A 99 -10.92 -3.12 18.21
CA TYR A 99 -10.61 -3.99 17.08
C TYR A 99 -11.07 -5.43 17.35
N TYR A 100 -10.77 -5.99 18.52
CA TYR A 100 -11.17 -7.36 18.88
C TYR A 100 -12.68 -7.57 19.04
N GLN A 101 -13.43 -6.50 19.30
CA GLN A 101 -14.90 -6.53 19.23
C GLN A 101 -15.42 -6.64 17.79
N GLY A 102 -14.53 -6.57 16.79
CA GLY A 102 -14.83 -6.65 15.36
C GLY A 102 -15.09 -5.31 14.71
N ASN A 103 -14.79 -4.19 15.38
CA ASN A 103 -14.91 -2.86 14.79
C ASN A 103 -13.64 -2.52 13.99
N VAL A 104 -13.76 -2.58 12.68
CA VAL A 104 -12.70 -2.31 11.70
C VAL A 104 -12.97 -1.03 10.90
N SER A 105 -13.60 -0.03 11.51
CA SER A 105 -13.87 1.27 10.87
C SER A 105 -12.59 1.96 10.34
N ASP A 106 -12.74 2.89 9.38
CA ASP A 106 -11.63 3.70 8.86
C ASP A 106 -10.79 4.31 9.98
N ARG A 107 -11.46 4.89 10.98
CA ARG A 107 -10.80 5.48 12.15
C ARG A 107 -9.94 4.48 12.91
N VAL A 108 -10.40 3.25 13.11
CA VAL A 108 -9.63 2.20 13.79
C VAL A 108 -8.40 1.83 12.98
N ILE A 109 -8.56 1.60 11.68
CA ILE A 109 -7.47 1.21 10.78
C ILE A 109 -6.43 2.34 10.65
N GLU A 110 -6.86 3.59 10.53
CA GLU A 110 -5.97 4.77 10.49
C GLU A 110 -5.14 4.90 11.77
N GLN A 111 -5.75 4.70 12.94
CA GLN A 111 -5.02 4.73 14.21
C GLN A 111 -4.01 3.58 14.32
N LEU A 112 -4.35 2.38 13.80
CA LEU A 112 -3.39 1.28 13.71
C LEU A 112 -2.24 1.59 12.75
N ILE A 113 -2.50 2.24 11.60
CA ILE A 113 -1.45 2.70 10.67
C ILE A 113 -0.54 3.73 11.35
N PHE A 114 -1.12 4.62 12.17
CA PHE A 114 -0.37 5.59 12.95
C PHE A 114 0.53 4.90 13.99
N CYS A 115 0.00 3.94 14.76
CA CYS A 115 0.78 3.10 15.68
C CYS A 115 1.91 2.34 14.96
N PHE A 116 1.61 1.70 13.82
CA PHE A 116 2.60 1.02 12.99
C PHE A 116 3.79 1.94 12.67
N ARG A 117 3.50 3.17 12.19
CA ARG A 117 4.55 4.13 11.84
C ARG A 117 5.39 4.52 13.05
N LEU A 118 4.77 4.79 14.20
CA LEU A 118 5.50 5.15 15.42
C LEU A 118 6.39 4.01 15.91
N PHE A 119 5.87 2.78 15.99
CA PHE A 119 6.65 1.62 16.42
C PHE A 119 7.82 1.33 15.47
N SER A 120 7.59 1.40 14.16
CA SER A 120 8.65 1.21 13.18
C SER A 120 9.72 2.31 13.21
N GLU A 121 9.34 3.58 13.42
CA GLU A 121 10.30 4.68 13.55
C GLU A 121 11.19 4.50 14.79
N VAL A 122 10.66 3.97 15.89
CA VAL A 122 11.45 3.67 17.10
C VAL A 122 12.28 2.38 16.95
N GLY A 123 11.89 1.48 16.05
CA GLY A 123 12.54 0.18 15.83
C GLY A 123 11.94 -0.98 16.64
N LEU A 124 10.72 -0.82 17.17
CA LEU A 124 9.96 -1.90 17.80
C LEU A 124 9.29 -2.77 16.74
N ASN A 125 10.11 -3.61 16.12
CA ASN A 125 9.75 -4.41 14.95
C ASN A 125 8.60 -5.38 15.22
N LYS A 126 8.53 -6.02 16.39
CA LYS A 126 7.43 -6.96 16.71
C LYS A 126 6.11 -6.23 16.89
N SER A 127 6.11 -5.13 17.65
CA SER A 127 4.94 -4.26 17.82
C SER A 127 4.43 -3.68 16.50
N ALA A 128 5.33 -3.25 15.63
CA ALA A 128 4.98 -2.79 14.29
C ALA A 128 4.41 -3.91 13.41
N ALA A 129 5.02 -5.10 13.41
CA ALA A 129 4.50 -6.24 12.66
C ALA A 129 3.08 -6.62 13.11
N SER A 130 2.81 -6.59 14.42
CA SER A 130 1.47 -6.81 14.97
C SER A 130 0.44 -5.84 14.38
N CYS A 131 0.75 -4.54 14.40
CA CYS A 131 -0.11 -3.52 13.79
C CYS A 131 -0.32 -3.78 12.29
N ALA A 132 0.74 -4.12 11.55
CA ALA A 132 0.64 -4.41 10.11
C ALA A 132 -0.30 -5.59 9.80
N TYR A 133 -0.23 -6.67 10.59
CA TYR A 133 -1.13 -7.80 10.48
C TYR A 133 -2.59 -7.44 10.85
N MET A 134 -2.81 -6.61 11.86
CA MET A 134 -4.15 -6.06 12.19
C MET A 134 -4.70 -5.18 11.07
N ILE A 135 -3.88 -4.34 10.46
CA ILE A 135 -4.30 -3.49 9.33
C ILE A 135 -4.70 -4.36 8.13
N ALA A 136 -3.85 -5.34 7.77
CA ALA A 136 -4.10 -6.24 6.65
C ALA A 136 -5.39 -7.03 6.81
N THR A 137 -5.59 -7.62 8.00
CA THR A 137 -6.80 -8.40 8.32
C THR A 137 -8.05 -7.54 8.45
N GLY A 138 -7.93 -6.31 8.95
CA GLY A 138 -9.05 -5.36 9.02
C GLY A 138 -9.56 -4.94 7.63
N TYR A 139 -8.64 -4.60 6.71
CA TYR A 139 -8.99 -4.34 5.31
C TYR A 139 -9.61 -5.57 4.64
N PHE A 140 -9.04 -6.74 4.87
CA PHE A 140 -9.58 -7.99 4.33
C PHE A 140 -11.01 -8.27 4.82
N GLN A 141 -11.28 -8.08 6.12
CA GLN A 141 -12.61 -8.25 6.68
C GLN A 141 -13.62 -7.30 6.03
N ARG A 142 -13.32 -6.00 5.93
CA ARG A 142 -14.21 -5.03 5.29
C ARG A 142 -14.49 -5.38 3.84
N GLY A 143 -13.45 -5.75 3.10
CA GLY A 143 -13.57 -6.11 1.69
C GLY A 143 -14.44 -7.35 1.45
N ILE A 144 -14.43 -8.32 2.36
CA ILE A 144 -15.33 -9.48 2.29
C ILE A 144 -16.78 -9.10 2.61
N GLU A 145 -16.99 -8.20 3.56
CA GLU A 145 -18.34 -7.77 3.97
C GLU A 145 -18.99 -6.82 2.96
N LYS A 146 -18.18 -6.15 2.12
CA LYS A 146 -18.66 -5.17 1.14
C LYS A 146 -19.24 -5.83 -0.11
N ASP A 147 -20.36 -5.31 -0.60
CA ASP A 147 -20.92 -5.64 -1.90
C ASP A 147 -20.21 -4.84 -3.00
N ILE A 148 -19.95 -5.48 -4.13
CA ILE A 148 -19.21 -4.87 -5.24
C ILE A 148 -20.20 -4.35 -6.28
N GLN A 149 -20.26 -3.03 -6.42
CA GLN A 149 -21.06 -2.34 -7.44
C GLN A 149 -20.15 -1.60 -8.44
N ALA A 150 -18.93 -1.24 -8.03
CA ALA A 150 -17.92 -0.59 -8.86
C ALA A 150 -16.51 -1.15 -8.57
N ILE A 151 -15.53 -0.83 -9.42
CA ILE A 151 -14.14 -1.30 -9.27
C ILE A 151 -13.52 -0.79 -7.96
N GLU A 152 -13.89 0.42 -7.56
CA GLU A 152 -13.44 1.07 -6.33
C GLU A 152 -13.85 0.30 -5.08
N ASP A 153 -14.91 -0.51 -5.15
CA ASP A 153 -15.37 -1.32 -4.03
C ASP A 153 -14.40 -2.44 -3.66
N LEU A 154 -13.52 -2.83 -4.59
CA LEU A 154 -12.42 -3.77 -4.32
C LEU A 154 -11.26 -3.12 -3.57
N GLY A 155 -11.29 -1.80 -3.32
CA GLY A 155 -10.20 -1.04 -2.73
C GLY A 155 -9.67 -1.62 -1.41
N ASP A 156 -10.55 -2.09 -0.53
CA ASP A 156 -10.17 -2.70 0.75
C ASP A 156 -9.44 -4.04 0.55
N LEU A 157 -9.91 -4.91 -0.35
CA LEU A 157 -9.23 -6.17 -0.66
C LEU A 157 -7.88 -5.94 -1.35
N ILE A 158 -7.79 -4.95 -2.24
CA ILE A 158 -6.54 -4.56 -2.88
C ILE A 158 -5.56 -4.05 -1.81
N ALA A 159 -6.01 -3.20 -0.89
CA ALA A 159 -5.18 -2.71 0.21
C ALA A 159 -4.69 -3.87 1.09
N ALA A 160 -5.56 -4.81 1.47
CA ALA A 160 -5.19 -6.01 2.22
C ALA A 160 -4.11 -6.83 1.50
N ARG A 161 -4.30 -7.11 0.20
CA ARG A 161 -3.31 -7.82 -0.62
C ARG A 161 -1.95 -7.14 -0.60
N GLN A 162 -1.94 -5.81 -0.72
CA GLN A 162 -0.71 -5.02 -0.71
C GLN A 162 0.01 -5.08 0.65
N TRP A 163 -0.72 -5.16 1.76
CA TRP A 163 -0.12 -5.40 3.07
C TRP A 163 0.45 -6.82 3.19
N PHE A 164 -0.33 -7.85 2.83
CA PHE A 164 0.13 -9.24 2.91
C PHE A 164 1.34 -9.55 2.03
N LEU A 165 1.39 -8.97 0.81
CA LEU A 165 2.55 -9.07 -0.07
C LEU A 165 3.81 -8.54 0.60
N ARG A 166 3.72 -7.41 1.34
CA ARG A 166 4.86 -6.82 2.06
C ARG A 166 5.24 -7.58 3.31
N LEU A 167 4.29 -8.27 3.91
CA LEU A 167 4.49 -9.16 5.05
C LEU A 167 5.11 -10.52 4.64
N ASP A 168 5.30 -10.76 3.33
CA ASP A 168 5.64 -12.08 2.75
C ASP A 168 4.67 -13.20 3.18
N ALA A 169 3.42 -12.83 3.46
CA ALA A 169 2.36 -13.75 3.86
C ALA A 169 1.67 -14.34 2.62
N LYS A 170 2.40 -15.16 1.85
CA LYS A 170 1.96 -15.65 0.53
C LYS A 170 0.64 -16.42 0.58
N GLU A 171 0.41 -17.20 1.64
CA GLU A 171 -0.85 -17.90 1.90
C GLU A 171 -2.03 -16.92 1.99
N TRP A 172 -1.84 -15.78 2.67
CA TRP A 172 -2.84 -14.72 2.79
C TRP A 172 -3.00 -13.88 1.52
N GLU A 173 -1.90 -13.65 0.79
CA GLU A 173 -1.97 -13.02 -0.52
C GLU A 173 -2.82 -13.87 -1.47
N ALA A 174 -2.58 -15.18 -1.52
CA ALA A 174 -3.38 -16.13 -2.31
C ALA A 174 -4.84 -16.16 -1.88
N ALA A 175 -5.12 -16.15 -0.57
CA ALA A 175 -6.47 -16.04 -0.03
C ALA A 175 -7.18 -14.75 -0.48
N THR A 176 -6.46 -13.63 -0.42
CA THR A 176 -6.98 -12.33 -0.85
C THR A 176 -7.23 -12.30 -2.35
N ASN A 177 -6.32 -12.87 -3.16
CA ASN A 177 -6.54 -13.04 -4.59
C ASN A 177 -7.81 -13.86 -4.84
N LEU A 178 -8.00 -14.99 -4.18
CA LEU A 178 -9.20 -15.80 -4.33
C LEU A 178 -10.48 -14.98 -4.09
N HIS A 179 -10.54 -14.22 -3.00
CA HIS A 179 -11.71 -13.40 -2.67
C HIS A 179 -11.92 -12.21 -3.61
N ILE A 180 -10.87 -11.56 -4.10
CA ILE A 180 -11.02 -10.56 -5.16
C ILE A 180 -11.64 -11.22 -6.39
N GLY A 181 -11.20 -12.44 -6.71
CA GLY A 181 -11.78 -13.28 -7.75
C GLY A 181 -13.28 -13.48 -7.61
N GLU A 182 -13.69 -14.05 -6.47
CA GLU A 182 -15.08 -14.35 -6.14
C GLU A 182 -15.95 -13.08 -6.14
N LYS A 183 -15.48 -12.00 -5.51
CA LYS A 183 -16.21 -10.74 -5.41
C LYS A 183 -16.37 -10.05 -6.76
N SER A 184 -15.33 -10.07 -7.59
CA SER A 184 -15.42 -9.52 -8.95
C SER A 184 -16.38 -10.35 -9.80
N MET A 185 -16.33 -11.69 -9.69
CA MET A 185 -17.28 -12.58 -10.36
C MET A 185 -18.74 -12.33 -9.93
N ALA A 186 -18.96 -12.00 -8.66
CA ALA A 186 -20.27 -11.74 -8.09
C ALA A 186 -20.77 -10.28 -8.26
N THR A 187 -20.07 -9.45 -9.04
CA THR A 187 -20.44 -8.04 -9.24
C THR A 187 -21.85 -7.94 -9.83
N ILE A 188 -22.69 -7.08 -9.24
CA ILE A 188 -24.05 -6.80 -9.73
C ILE A 188 -24.03 -5.44 -10.41
N SER A 189 -24.16 -5.42 -11.74
CA SER A 189 -24.26 -4.19 -12.53
C SER A 189 -25.08 -4.41 -13.79
N THR A 190 -25.69 -3.34 -14.29
CA THR A 190 -26.33 -3.31 -15.62
C THR A 190 -25.36 -2.89 -16.73
N ASP A 191 -24.16 -2.43 -16.37
CA ASP A 191 -23.14 -2.03 -17.34
C ASP A 191 -22.33 -3.25 -17.84
N PRO A 192 -22.47 -3.63 -19.13
CA PRO A 192 -21.76 -4.79 -19.67
C PRO A 192 -20.23 -4.58 -19.73
N VAL A 193 -19.74 -3.35 -19.83
CA VAL A 193 -18.30 -3.05 -19.86
C VAL A 193 -17.69 -3.27 -18.48
N LEU A 194 -18.38 -2.82 -17.43
CA LEU A 194 -17.99 -3.08 -16.05
C LEU A 194 -17.98 -4.58 -15.76
N LEU A 195 -19.04 -5.32 -16.14
CA LEU A 195 -19.11 -6.77 -15.93
C LEU A 195 -17.98 -7.51 -16.64
N GLN A 196 -17.68 -7.14 -17.90
CA GLN A 196 -16.56 -7.71 -18.65
C GLN A 196 -15.23 -7.47 -17.93
N THR A 197 -15.00 -6.24 -17.48
CA THR A 197 -13.78 -5.85 -16.75
C THR A 197 -13.65 -6.63 -15.44
N MET A 198 -14.75 -6.76 -14.69
CA MET A 198 -14.79 -7.52 -13.43
C MET A 198 -14.51 -9.01 -13.66
N MET A 199 -15.01 -9.61 -14.74
CA MET A 199 -14.66 -11.00 -15.08
C MET A 199 -13.17 -11.15 -15.43
N GLN A 200 -12.56 -10.17 -16.10
CA GLN A 200 -11.11 -10.19 -16.38
C GLN A 200 -10.28 -10.07 -15.10
N ILE A 201 -10.68 -9.17 -14.19
CA ILE A 201 -10.10 -9.05 -12.85
C ILE A 201 -10.23 -10.40 -12.13
N ALA A 202 -11.43 -11.01 -12.16
CA ALA A 202 -11.69 -12.28 -11.51
C ALA A 202 -10.74 -13.38 -11.98
N LEU A 203 -10.62 -13.57 -13.31
CA LEU A 203 -9.74 -14.56 -13.91
C LEU A 203 -8.28 -14.36 -13.50
N TRP A 204 -7.77 -13.13 -13.56
CA TRP A 204 -6.38 -12.83 -13.19
C TRP A 204 -6.09 -13.27 -11.75
N HIS A 205 -6.99 -12.92 -10.84
CA HIS A 205 -6.86 -13.23 -9.43
C HIS A 205 -7.03 -14.73 -9.13
N PHE A 206 -7.98 -15.41 -9.78
CA PHE A 206 -8.11 -16.86 -9.67
C PHE A 206 -6.85 -17.60 -10.17
N TYR A 207 -6.28 -17.19 -11.30
CA TYR A 207 -5.03 -17.80 -11.78
C TYR A 207 -3.88 -17.61 -10.80
N LYS A 208 -3.75 -16.43 -10.18
CA LYS A 208 -2.74 -16.19 -9.14
C LYS A 208 -2.95 -17.10 -7.93
N ALA A 209 -4.17 -17.20 -7.42
CA ALA A 209 -4.49 -18.09 -6.30
C ALA A 209 -4.25 -19.56 -6.65
N ARG A 210 -4.71 -20.02 -7.82
CA ARG A 210 -4.53 -21.39 -8.30
C ARG A 210 -3.06 -21.77 -8.41
N ASN A 211 -2.23 -20.94 -9.04
CA ASN A 211 -0.81 -21.23 -9.24
C ASN A 211 -0.11 -21.43 -7.89
N TYR A 212 -0.42 -20.57 -6.93
CA TYR A 212 0.09 -20.70 -5.57
C TYR A 212 -0.35 -22.03 -4.90
N TYR A 213 -1.64 -22.37 -4.95
CA TYR A 213 -2.13 -23.61 -4.33
C TYR A 213 -1.67 -24.88 -5.05
N PHE A 214 -1.41 -24.78 -6.36
CA PHE A 214 -0.79 -25.83 -7.15
C PHE A 214 0.64 -26.12 -6.68
N GLU A 215 1.46 -25.09 -6.50
CA GLU A 215 2.81 -25.22 -5.95
C GLU A 215 2.80 -25.85 -4.54
N LYS A 216 1.78 -25.53 -3.74
CA LYS A 216 1.58 -26.08 -2.39
C LYS A 216 0.90 -27.46 -2.37
N LYS A 217 0.63 -28.06 -3.54
CA LYS A 217 -0.03 -29.37 -3.68
C LYS A 217 -1.40 -29.47 -2.96
N ALA A 218 -2.12 -28.35 -2.89
CA ALA A 218 -3.45 -28.29 -2.28
C ALA A 218 -4.55 -28.64 -3.31
N ASN A 219 -4.57 -29.90 -3.77
CA ASN A 219 -5.37 -30.34 -4.93
C ASN A 219 -6.85 -29.95 -4.85
N GLN A 220 -7.49 -30.10 -3.68
CA GLN A 220 -8.90 -29.73 -3.49
C GLN A 220 -9.19 -28.26 -3.78
N LEU A 221 -8.26 -27.36 -3.41
CA LEU A 221 -8.40 -25.93 -3.70
C LEU A 221 -8.12 -25.63 -5.16
N VAL A 222 -7.15 -26.32 -5.76
CA VAL A 222 -6.86 -26.17 -7.20
C VAL A 222 -8.08 -26.55 -8.03
N GLU A 223 -8.72 -27.68 -7.73
CA GLU A 223 -9.94 -28.14 -8.41
C GLU A 223 -11.08 -27.13 -8.25
N ARG A 224 -11.29 -26.61 -7.02
CA ARG A 224 -12.30 -25.60 -6.77
C ARG A 224 -12.05 -24.31 -7.58
N ILE A 225 -10.82 -23.80 -7.55
CA ILE A 225 -10.49 -22.56 -8.27
C ILE A 225 -10.57 -22.78 -9.79
N GLN A 226 -10.22 -23.97 -10.26
CA GLN A 226 -10.35 -24.33 -11.68
C GLN A 226 -11.82 -24.32 -12.11
N PHE A 227 -12.73 -24.83 -11.28
CA PHE A 227 -14.17 -24.70 -11.51
C PHE A 227 -14.60 -23.21 -11.58
N ASP A 228 -14.16 -22.37 -10.65
CA ASP A 228 -14.52 -20.95 -10.64
C ASP A 228 -13.95 -20.20 -11.88
N ILE A 229 -12.75 -20.57 -12.35
CA ILE A 229 -12.17 -20.09 -13.62
C ILE A 229 -13.05 -20.47 -14.80
N GLU A 230 -13.54 -21.70 -14.86
CA GLU A 230 -14.44 -22.15 -15.94
C GLU A 230 -15.76 -21.39 -15.94
N GLN A 231 -16.37 -21.19 -14.77
CA GLN A 231 -17.62 -20.41 -14.67
C GLN A 231 -17.41 -18.95 -15.10
N THR A 232 -16.32 -18.33 -14.62
CA THR A 232 -15.98 -16.95 -14.99
C THR A 232 -15.71 -16.82 -16.49
N THR A 233 -15.04 -17.80 -17.09
CA THR A 233 -14.77 -17.82 -18.54
C THR A 233 -16.07 -17.94 -19.34
N LYS A 234 -17.01 -18.78 -18.91
CA LYS A 234 -18.35 -18.91 -19.53
C LYS A 234 -19.13 -17.60 -19.46
N LEU A 235 -19.14 -16.95 -18.29
CA LEU A 235 -19.79 -15.65 -18.10
C LEU A 235 -19.16 -14.57 -18.98
N LEU A 236 -17.83 -14.46 -18.98
CA LEU A 236 -17.09 -13.52 -19.82
C LEU A 236 -17.39 -13.73 -21.31
N ALA A 237 -17.43 -14.98 -21.77
CA ALA A 237 -17.80 -15.31 -23.15
C ALA A 237 -19.25 -14.90 -23.47
N SER A 238 -20.18 -15.10 -22.53
CA SER A 238 -21.58 -14.66 -22.66
C SER A 238 -21.68 -13.14 -22.78
N TYR A 239 -20.98 -12.38 -21.92
CA TYR A 239 -20.97 -10.91 -21.99
C TYR A 239 -20.32 -10.40 -23.26
N THR A 240 -19.20 -11.00 -23.67
CA THR A 240 -18.52 -10.63 -24.92
C THR A 240 -19.40 -10.90 -26.13
N ARG A 241 -20.13 -12.04 -26.15
CA ARG A 241 -21.08 -12.34 -27.22
C ARG A 241 -22.25 -11.35 -27.23
N GLY A 242 -22.84 -11.06 -26.08
CA GLY A 242 -23.92 -10.08 -25.96
C GLY A 242 -23.48 -8.68 -26.42
N LEU A 243 -22.27 -8.25 -26.07
CA LEU A 243 -21.68 -7.00 -26.57
C LEU A 243 -21.52 -7.02 -28.08
N SER A 244 -20.95 -8.09 -28.65
CA SER A 244 -20.81 -8.24 -30.11
C SER A 244 -22.16 -8.25 -30.82
N GLU A 245 -23.20 -8.88 -30.25
CA GLU A 245 -24.57 -8.88 -30.80
C GLU A 245 -25.21 -7.49 -30.72
N ILE A 246 -25.05 -6.77 -29.60
CA ILE A 246 -25.50 -5.39 -29.45
C ILE A 246 -24.78 -4.47 -30.43
N GLU A 247 -23.47 -4.65 -30.60
CA GLU A 247 -22.67 -3.85 -31.52
C GLU A 247 -22.97 -4.16 -32.96
N ALA A 248 -23.17 -5.44 -33.32
CA ALA A 248 -23.70 -5.84 -34.61
C ALA A 248 -25.10 -5.27 -34.85
N ALA A 249 -25.98 -5.26 -33.84
CA ALA A 249 -27.30 -4.64 -33.93
C ALA A 249 -27.22 -3.12 -34.05
N LYS A 250 -26.27 -2.45 -33.39
CA LYS A 250 -26.00 -1.02 -33.54
C LYS A 250 -25.44 -0.70 -34.93
N ILE A 251 -24.51 -1.50 -35.44
CA ILE A 251 -23.99 -1.36 -36.81
C ILE A 251 -25.09 -1.63 -37.83
N ALA A 252 -25.95 -2.62 -37.60
CA ALA A 252 -27.11 -2.89 -38.45
C ALA A 252 -28.15 -1.78 -38.34
N ALA A 253 -28.40 -1.22 -37.16
CA ALA A 253 -29.31 -0.09 -36.97
C ALA A 253 -28.76 1.19 -37.62
N ALA A 254 -27.48 1.50 -37.41
CA ALA A 254 -26.78 2.60 -38.07
C ALA A 254 -26.66 2.36 -39.57
N GLY A 255 -26.53 1.11 -40.00
CA GLY A 255 -26.53 0.68 -41.39
C GLY A 255 -27.93 0.79 -42.01
N ASN A 256 -28.98 0.53 -41.26
CA ASN A 256 -30.38 0.72 -41.66
C ASN A 256 -30.80 2.19 -41.60
N GLU A 257 -30.18 3.00 -40.74
CA GLU A 257 -30.32 4.46 -40.71
C GLU A 257 -29.52 5.07 -41.86
N ALA A 258 -28.33 4.56 -42.15
CA ALA A 258 -27.53 4.92 -43.32
C ALA A 258 -28.24 4.48 -44.61
N GLN A 259 -28.78 3.27 -44.68
CA GLN A 259 -29.65 2.82 -45.77
C GLN A 259 -30.96 3.59 -45.79
N GLY A 260 -31.55 3.94 -44.66
CA GLY A 260 -32.77 4.74 -44.58
C GLY A 260 -32.52 6.17 -45.04
N THR A 261 -31.35 6.72 -44.76
CA THR A 261 -30.88 8.01 -45.27
C THR A 261 -30.35 7.91 -46.69
N GLU A 262 -29.86 6.76 -47.17
CA GLU A 262 -29.51 6.48 -48.56
C GLU A 262 -30.72 6.11 -49.41
N ILE A 263 -31.81 5.61 -48.81
CA ILE A 263 -33.11 5.40 -49.43
C ILE A 263 -33.85 6.74 -49.41
N LYS A 264 -33.73 7.54 -48.36
CA LYS A 264 -34.25 8.91 -48.36
C LYS A 264 -33.48 9.78 -49.34
N LYS A 265 -32.15 9.76 -49.30
CA LYS A 265 -31.28 10.35 -50.32
C LYS A 265 -31.48 9.66 -51.64
N GLY A 266 -31.84 8.39 -51.70
CA GLY A 266 -32.09 7.61 -52.92
C GLY A 266 -33.45 7.92 -53.51
N LEU A 267 -34.41 8.36 -52.69
CA LEU A 267 -35.70 8.90 -53.08
C LEU A 267 -35.55 10.38 -53.45
N GLU A 268 -34.68 11.13 -52.77
CA GLU A 268 -34.27 12.49 -53.13
C GLU A 268 -33.37 12.49 -54.37
N ILE A 269 -32.54 11.46 -54.57
CA ILE A 269 -31.69 11.21 -55.74
C ILE A 269 -32.52 10.56 -56.82
N LEU A 270 -33.51 9.72 -56.57
CA LEU A 270 -34.47 9.27 -57.59
C LEU A 270 -35.33 10.46 -58.02
N SER A 271 -35.72 11.33 -57.09
CA SER A 271 -36.35 12.62 -57.40
C SER A 271 -35.40 13.52 -58.21
N ASN A 272 -34.14 13.61 -57.79
CA ASN A 272 -33.13 14.43 -58.47
C ASN A 272 -32.56 13.77 -59.71
N ALA A 273 -32.65 12.46 -59.95
CA ALA A 273 -32.16 11.64 -61.08
C ALA A 273 -33.28 11.23 -62.02
N VAL A 274 -34.53 11.41 -61.61
CA VAL A 274 -35.58 11.77 -62.55
C VAL A 274 -35.30 13.18 -63.07
N GLY A 275 -34.74 14.09 -62.25
CA GLY A 275 -34.22 15.41 -62.67
C GLY A 275 -32.84 15.44 -63.36
N TYR A 276 -31.93 14.53 -63.03
CA TYR A 276 -30.52 14.43 -63.45
C TYR A 276 -30.32 13.26 -64.40
N GLY A 277 -31.20 12.26 -64.48
CA GLY A 277 -31.26 11.35 -65.62
C GLY A 277 -31.64 12.11 -66.89
N LEU A 278 -32.25 13.28 -66.72
CA LEU A 278 -32.45 14.30 -67.74
C LEU A 278 -31.21 15.18 -68.00
N GLU A 279 -30.19 15.22 -67.14
CA GLU A 279 -29.08 16.20 -67.22
C GLU A 279 -27.69 15.52 -67.32
N SER A 280 -27.52 14.38 -66.66
CA SER A 280 -26.30 13.59 -66.49
C SER A 280 -26.50 12.09 -66.85
N PHE A 281 -27.43 11.81 -67.76
CA PHE A 281 -27.02 11.00 -68.91
C PHE A 281 -25.88 11.72 -69.69
N GLY A 282 -25.80 13.05 -69.58
CA GLY A 282 -24.78 13.93 -70.15
C GLY A 282 -23.40 13.92 -69.47
N GLU A 283 -23.31 13.58 -68.20
CA GLU A 283 -22.05 13.38 -67.48
C GLU A 283 -22.01 11.94 -66.95
N HIS A 284 -22.32 11.02 -67.86
CA HIS A 284 -21.56 9.79 -68.02
C HIS A 284 -20.06 10.11 -67.84
N ILE A 285 -19.32 9.11 -68.21
CA ILE A 285 -18.14 9.31 -69.05
C ILE A 285 -16.94 9.57 -68.18
N GLU A 286 -16.94 10.60 -67.35
CA GLU A 286 -15.65 11.24 -67.28
C GLU A 286 -14.76 10.69 -66.18
N LYS A 287 -15.26 10.54 -64.96
CA LYS A 287 -14.33 10.56 -63.84
C LYS A 287 -14.82 9.68 -62.71
N PHE A 288 -13.89 9.18 -61.92
CA PHE A 288 -14.09 8.61 -60.58
C PHE A 288 -14.29 7.09 -60.43
N GLY A 289 -14.36 6.32 -61.52
CA GLY A 289 -14.08 4.88 -61.47
C GLY A 289 -12.66 4.55 -60.95
N GLY A 290 -11.72 5.51 -60.96
CA GLY A 290 -10.31 5.29 -60.64
C GLY A 290 -9.81 5.71 -59.23
N SER A 291 -10.65 6.27 -58.35
CA SER A 291 -10.17 6.84 -57.06
C SER A 291 -10.48 6.01 -55.82
N LEU A 292 -11.58 5.26 -55.78
CA LEU A 292 -12.05 4.58 -54.56
C LEU A 292 -11.18 3.38 -54.15
N SER A 293 -10.54 2.72 -55.12
CA SER A 293 -9.66 1.57 -54.88
C SER A 293 -8.40 1.95 -54.09
N ARG A 294 -7.91 3.20 -54.19
CA ARG A 294 -6.68 3.65 -53.50
C ARG A 294 -6.91 4.09 -52.05
N SER A 295 -8.09 4.55 -51.67
CA SER A 295 -8.38 4.97 -50.28
C SER A 295 -8.63 3.79 -49.32
N LEU A 296 -9.07 2.63 -49.82
CA LEU A 296 -9.33 1.45 -48.99
C LEU A 296 -8.05 0.76 -48.47
N GLN A 297 -6.91 0.89 -49.16
CA GLN A 297 -5.63 0.36 -48.68
C GLN A 297 -4.99 1.23 -47.57
N GLY A 298 -5.35 2.52 -47.46
CA GLY A 298 -4.86 3.40 -46.40
C GLY A 298 -5.54 3.22 -45.04
N MET A 299 -6.80 2.76 -45.01
CA MET A 299 -7.56 2.59 -43.76
C MET A 299 -7.20 1.33 -42.96
N ALA A 300 -6.64 0.30 -43.60
CA ALA A 300 -6.23 -0.93 -42.92
C ALA A 300 -4.98 -0.75 -42.03
N GLY A 301 -4.13 0.25 -42.32
CA GLY A 301 -2.95 0.58 -41.51
C GLY A 301 -3.25 1.40 -40.24
N LEU A 302 -4.33 2.20 -40.25
CA LEU A 302 -4.69 3.09 -39.14
C LEU A 302 -5.46 2.38 -38.01
N LEU A 303 -6.20 1.30 -38.30
CA LEU A 303 -6.95 0.54 -37.29
C LEU A 303 -6.05 -0.30 -36.37
N SER A 304 -4.90 -0.78 -36.86
CA SER A 304 -3.96 -1.60 -36.08
C SER A 304 -3.15 -0.78 -35.06
N ALA A 305 -2.83 0.48 -35.38
CA ALA A 305 -2.11 1.39 -34.49
C ALA A 305 -2.97 1.89 -33.31
N SER A 306 -4.28 2.08 -33.52
CA SER A 306 -5.21 2.60 -32.49
C SER A 306 -5.54 1.60 -31.38
N ILE A 307 -5.45 0.29 -31.67
CA ILE A 307 -5.73 -0.78 -30.70
C ILE A 307 -4.53 -1.01 -29.76
N SER A 308 -3.29 -0.91 -30.27
CA SER A 308 -2.07 -1.03 -29.43
C SER A 308 -1.88 0.17 -28.47
N GLN A 309 -2.34 1.36 -28.84
CA GLN A 309 -2.22 2.58 -28.04
C GLN A 309 -3.27 2.65 -26.90
N SER A 310 -4.44 2.04 -27.10
CA SER A 310 -5.49 1.95 -26.08
C SER A 310 -5.13 0.98 -24.95
N ALA A 311 -4.42 -0.12 -25.27
CA ALA A 311 -3.94 -1.09 -24.28
C ALA A 311 -2.86 -0.51 -23.33
N TYR A 312 -1.99 0.37 -23.83
CA TYR A 312 -1.00 1.08 -22.99
C TYR A 312 -1.63 2.15 -22.09
N THR A 313 -2.79 2.69 -22.48
CA THR A 313 -3.46 3.78 -21.77
C THR A 313 -4.28 3.27 -20.58
N VAL A 314 -4.87 2.07 -20.67
CA VAL A 314 -5.56 1.41 -19.52
C VAL A 314 -4.57 1.03 -18.42
N GLY A 315 -3.36 0.56 -18.77
CA GLY A 315 -2.27 0.31 -17.81
C GLY A 315 -1.76 1.58 -17.10
N ALA A 316 -1.89 2.75 -17.72
CA ALA A 316 -1.51 4.04 -17.15
C ALA A 316 -2.64 4.72 -16.33
N SER A 317 -3.90 4.32 -16.54
CA SER A 317 -5.09 4.94 -15.93
C SER A 317 -5.36 4.46 -14.51
N VAL A 318 -4.96 3.23 -14.18
CA VAL A 318 -4.92 2.70 -12.79
C VAL A 318 -3.67 3.20 -12.04
N GLY A 319 -2.81 3.98 -12.72
CA GLY A 319 -1.46 4.36 -12.30
C GLY A 319 -1.26 5.81 -11.84
N LYS A 320 -2.29 6.53 -11.41
CA LYS A 320 -2.12 7.89 -10.84
C LYS A 320 -2.80 7.98 -9.48
N PRO A 321 -2.03 7.87 -8.38
CA PRO A 321 -0.98 8.84 -8.04
C PRO A 321 0.40 8.19 -7.79
N SER A 322 1.13 7.77 -8.83
CA SER A 322 2.20 6.77 -8.72
C SER A 322 3.62 7.25 -8.36
N LYS A 323 3.86 8.50 -7.95
CA LYS A 323 5.19 8.88 -7.43
C LYS A 323 5.22 8.96 -5.91
N ALA A 324 4.41 9.85 -5.31
CA ALA A 324 4.36 10.01 -3.87
C ALA A 324 3.76 8.79 -3.13
N ILE A 325 2.72 8.15 -3.70
CA ILE A 325 2.18 6.91 -3.13
C ILE A 325 3.17 5.75 -3.30
N ARG A 326 3.88 5.68 -4.43
CA ARG A 326 4.92 4.67 -4.65
C ARG A 326 6.09 4.84 -3.68
N GLU A 327 6.59 6.07 -3.48
CA GLU A 327 7.64 6.37 -2.51
C GLU A 327 7.18 6.05 -1.08
N SER A 328 5.97 6.48 -0.69
CA SER A 328 5.39 6.14 0.61
C SER A 328 5.20 4.63 0.81
N TYR A 329 4.87 3.88 -0.25
CA TYR A 329 4.74 2.43 -0.19
C TYR A 329 6.07 1.71 -0.19
N VAL A 330 7.11 2.27 -0.82
CA VAL A 330 8.48 1.72 -0.76
C VAL A 330 9.04 1.89 0.65
N ASP A 331 8.87 3.06 1.27
CA ASP A 331 9.28 3.30 2.65
C ASP A 331 8.52 2.39 3.62
N MET A 332 7.19 2.29 3.45
CA MET A 332 6.36 1.35 4.20
C MET A 332 6.79 -0.11 3.98
N SER A 333 7.17 -0.50 2.75
CA SER A 333 7.68 -1.84 2.45
C SER A 333 9.00 -2.14 3.13
N ARG A 334 9.92 -1.17 3.19
CA ARG A 334 11.19 -1.33 3.93
C ARG A 334 10.92 -1.51 5.43
N MET A 335 10.00 -0.72 5.99
CA MET A 335 9.61 -0.83 7.40
C MET A 335 8.97 -2.18 7.70
N ILE A 336 7.99 -2.64 6.91
CA ILE A 336 7.34 -3.94 7.10
C ILE A 336 8.35 -5.08 7.01
N ASN A 337 9.22 -5.09 6.00
CA ASN A 337 10.20 -6.16 5.82
C ASN A 337 11.16 -6.26 7.02
N ALA A 338 11.67 -5.13 7.51
CA ALA A 338 12.49 -5.09 8.72
C ALA A 338 11.73 -5.60 9.96
N CYS A 339 10.42 -5.34 10.03
CA CYS A 339 9.56 -5.80 11.11
C CYS A 339 9.38 -7.33 11.09
N VAL A 340 9.09 -7.90 9.90
CA VAL A 340 8.88 -9.33 9.70
C VAL A 340 10.15 -10.14 9.96
N GLN A 341 11.31 -9.67 9.49
CA GLN A 341 12.59 -10.35 9.70
C GLN A 341 12.99 -10.47 11.17
N ALA A 342 12.41 -9.66 12.06
CA ALA A 342 12.66 -9.71 13.50
C ALA A 342 11.69 -10.61 14.28
N LEU A 343 10.67 -11.18 13.61
CA LEU A 343 9.74 -12.11 14.22
C LEU A 343 10.34 -13.52 14.30
N PRO A 344 10.04 -14.29 15.37
CA PRO A 344 10.32 -15.72 15.41
C PRO A 344 9.66 -16.47 14.24
N GLU A 345 10.39 -17.41 13.63
CA GLU A 345 9.95 -18.14 12.43
C GLU A 345 8.67 -18.96 12.67
N ASP A 346 8.50 -19.52 13.86
CA ASP A 346 7.31 -20.25 14.30
C ASP A 346 6.05 -19.38 14.33
N VAL A 347 6.18 -18.11 14.73
CA VAL A 347 5.09 -17.13 14.71
C VAL A 347 4.72 -16.78 13.28
N VAL A 348 5.73 -16.50 12.43
CA VAL A 348 5.52 -16.20 11.00
C VAL A 348 4.83 -17.36 10.30
N LYS A 349 5.32 -18.58 10.53
CA LYS A 349 4.73 -19.81 9.98
C LYS A 349 3.29 -20.01 10.44
N SER A 350 3.02 -19.85 11.73
CA SER A 350 1.66 -19.99 12.29
C SER A 350 0.69 -18.98 11.68
N ILE A 351 1.11 -17.72 11.52
CA ILE A 351 0.29 -16.66 10.91
C ILE A 351 0.03 -16.94 9.43
N ASN A 352 1.04 -17.44 8.70
CA ASN A 352 0.90 -17.82 7.31
C ASN A 352 -0.05 -19.03 7.14
N GLU A 353 0.06 -20.04 7.99
CA GLU A 353 -0.82 -21.21 7.98
C GLU A 353 -2.30 -20.84 8.21
N LEU A 354 -2.60 -19.72 8.89
CA LEU A 354 -3.98 -19.22 9.03
C LEU A 354 -4.63 -18.86 7.69
N GLY A 355 -3.86 -18.36 6.71
CA GLY A 355 -4.37 -18.06 5.38
C GLY A 355 -4.98 -19.30 4.70
N SER A 356 -4.39 -20.48 4.95
CA SER A 356 -4.94 -21.74 4.42
C SER A 356 -6.28 -22.12 5.06
N LYS A 357 -6.49 -21.80 6.35
CA LYS A 357 -7.74 -22.05 7.07
C LYS A 357 -8.85 -21.12 6.60
N VAL A 358 -8.51 -19.87 6.28
CA VAL A 358 -9.43 -18.89 5.69
C VAL A 358 -9.98 -19.41 4.36
N VAL A 359 -9.08 -19.89 3.49
CA VAL A 359 -9.47 -20.41 2.17
C VAL A 359 -10.24 -21.72 2.25
N LYS A 360 -9.87 -22.63 3.17
CA LYS A 360 -10.62 -23.88 3.40
C LYS A 360 -12.02 -23.65 4.00
N GLY A 361 -12.33 -22.43 4.45
CA GLY A 361 -13.63 -22.04 4.99
C GLY A 361 -14.31 -20.89 4.25
N SER A 362 -13.88 -20.59 3.01
CA SER A 362 -14.44 -19.61 2.05
C SER A 362 -15.14 -18.43 2.73
N ALA A 363 -14.31 -17.52 3.23
CA ALA A 363 -14.57 -16.54 4.29
C ALA A 363 -16.01 -16.00 4.43
N ASN A 364 -16.59 -16.27 5.60
CA ASN A 364 -17.74 -15.55 6.15
C ASN A 364 -17.34 -14.86 7.48
N LYS A 365 -18.22 -13.99 7.98
CA LYS A 365 -18.04 -13.22 9.23
C LYS A 365 -17.60 -14.06 10.44
N ASN A 366 -18.03 -15.33 10.52
CA ASN A 366 -17.69 -16.22 11.63
C ASN A 366 -16.27 -16.79 11.52
N VAL A 367 -15.78 -17.03 10.31
CA VAL A 367 -14.39 -17.44 10.06
C VAL A 367 -13.44 -16.29 10.42
N LEU A 368 -13.79 -15.06 10.05
CA LEU A 368 -12.98 -13.87 10.34
C LEU A 368 -12.85 -13.60 11.85
N ARG A 369 -13.94 -13.71 12.62
CA ARG A 369 -13.86 -13.64 14.10
C ARG A 369 -12.94 -14.71 14.70
N LYS A 370 -12.92 -15.92 14.15
CA LYS A 370 -12.04 -17.00 14.64
C LYS A 370 -10.57 -16.74 14.30
N VAL A 371 -10.31 -16.03 13.20
CA VAL A 371 -8.95 -15.67 12.78
C VAL A 371 -8.42 -14.47 13.56
N ILE A 372 -9.25 -13.46 13.80
CA ILE A 372 -8.91 -12.30 14.64
C ILE A 372 -8.65 -12.75 16.08
N ASN A 373 -9.44 -13.69 16.60
CA ASN A 373 -9.24 -14.26 17.94
C ASN A 373 -8.32 -15.48 17.95
N ASN A 374 -7.51 -15.69 16.91
CA ASN A 374 -6.59 -16.81 16.88
C ASN A 374 -5.42 -16.59 17.84
N GLU A 375 -5.03 -17.63 18.57
CA GLU A 375 -4.05 -17.55 19.66
C GLU A 375 -2.69 -16.94 19.24
N PRO A 376 -2.02 -17.40 18.16
CA PRO A 376 -0.84 -16.73 17.61
C PRO A 376 -0.99 -15.22 17.35
N PHE A 377 -2.13 -14.81 16.79
CA PHE A 377 -2.39 -13.42 16.46
C PHE A 377 -2.60 -12.58 17.73
N LYS A 378 -3.37 -13.13 18.67
CA LYS A 378 -3.63 -12.55 19.97
C LYS A 378 -2.37 -12.42 20.81
N ASN A 379 -1.54 -13.46 20.88
CA ASN A 379 -0.27 -13.44 21.60
C ASN A 379 0.71 -12.39 21.04
N LEU A 380 0.79 -12.28 19.70
CA LEU A 380 1.60 -11.24 19.06
C LEU A 380 1.09 -9.84 19.43
N ALA A 381 -0.22 -9.62 19.39
CA ALA A 381 -0.84 -8.34 19.71
C ALA A 381 -0.78 -7.97 21.20
N GLU A 382 -0.88 -8.95 22.10
CA GLU A 382 -0.74 -8.75 23.54
C GLU A 382 0.71 -8.46 23.94
N SER A 383 1.68 -8.88 23.14
CA SER A 383 3.10 -8.60 23.38
C SER A 383 3.50 -7.12 23.19
N VAL A 384 2.67 -6.33 22.50
CA VAL A 384 2.94 -4.91 22.17
C VAL A 384 3.14 -4.05 23.41
N VAL A 385 2.23 -4.15 24.38
CA VAL A 385 2.25 -3.32 25.59
C VAL A 385 3.48 -3.64 26.47
N PRO A 386 3.77 -4.92 26.82
CA PRO A 386 4.98 -5.28 27.56
C PRO A 386 6.28 -4.94 26.84
N GLU A 387 6.34 -5.10 25.51
CA GLU A 387 7.53 -4.72 24.72
C GLU A 387 7.77 -3.21 24.78
N THR A 388 6.70 -2.42 24.64
CA THR A 388 6.77 -0.97 24.75
C THR A 388 7.20 -0.53 26.15
N ASP A 389 6.68 -1.16 27.21
CA ASP A 389 7.07 -0.87 28.59
C ASP A 389 8.54 -1.19 28.85
N ARG A 390 9.04 -2.31 28.34
CA ARG A 390 10.46 -2.64 28.40
C ARG A 390 11.31 -1.63 27.64
N ALA A 391 10.85 -1.16 26.48
CA ALA A 391 11.55 -0.16 25.69
C ALA A 391 11.62 1.19 26.41
N ILE A 392 10.52 1.65 27.01
CA ILE A 392 10.47 2.86 27.85
C ILE A 392 11.45 2.72 29.03
N GLN A 393 11.38 1.62 29.79
CA GLN A 393 12.31 1.38 30.91
C GLN A 393 13.78 1.37 30.49
N ASN A 394 14.09 0.87 29.29
CA ASN A 394 15.45 0.88 28.75
C ASN A 394 15.89 2.30 28.34
N LEU A 395 14.99 3.14 27.86
CA LEU A 395 15.27 4.56 27.63
C LEU A 395 15.50 5.29 28.97
N ASP A 396 14.71 4.99 30.00
CA ASP A 396 14.86 5.59 31.34
C ASP A 396 16.19 5.19 31.99
N LYS A 397 16.65 3.95 31.80
CA LYS A 397 17.98 3.51 32.28
C LYS A 397 19.13 4.27 31.62
N LEU A 398 18.93 4.80 30.41
CA LEU A 398 19.89 5.71 29.77
C LEU A 398 19.81 7.15 30.33
N GLU A 399 18.88 7.48 31.24
CA GLU A 399 18.82 8.77 31.95
C GLU A 399 19.73 8.80 33.16
N GLN A 400 20.07 7.63 33.71
CA GLN A 400 21.11 7.57 34.71
C GLN A 400 22.39 8.06 34.02
N PRO A 401 23.00 9.15 34.52
CA PRO A 401 24.32 9.51 34.06
C PRO A 401 25.17 8.26 34.19
N SER A 402 26.01 7.98 33.21
CA SER A 402 27.16 7.12 33.42
C SER A 402 28.09 7.82 34.44
N ALA A 403 27.64 7.98 35.68
CA ALA A 403 28.39 8.52 36.80
C ALA A 403 29.64 7.67 37.05
N ASN A 404 29.65 6.43 36.56
CA ASN A 404 30.76 5.50 36.77
C ASN A 404 31.89 5.58 35.74
N PHE A 405 31.82 6.44 34.71
CA PHE A 405 32.90 6.52 33.71
C PHE A 405 33.55 7.90 33.58
N SER A 406 32.91 8.98 34.01
CA SER A 406 33.53 10.32 33.95
C SER A 406 34.08 10.80 35.29
N GLU A 407 33.43 10.52 36.42
CA GLU A 407 33.95 10.97 37.73
C GLU A 407 35.16 10.14 38.17
N SER A 408 35.11 8.81 38.11
CA SER A 408 36.28 8.00 38.52
C SER A 408 37.50 8.21 37.63
N LEU A 409 37.31 8.46 36.34
CA LEU A 409 38.41 8.70 35.41
C LEU A 409 39.00 10.10 35.60
N LEU A 410 38.16 11.10 35.90
CA LEU A 410 38.60 12.45 36.21
C LEU A 410 39.28 12.53 37.58
N ASP A 411 38.76 11.82 38.59
CA ASP A 411 39.35 11.71 39.93
C ASP A 411 40.68 10.95 39.88
N THR A 412 40.78 9.87 39.10
CA THR A 412 42.05 9.15 38.88
C THR A 412 43.04 10.02 38.08
N MET A 413 42.58 10.82 37.11
CA MET A 413 43.44 11.77 36.38
C MET A 413 43.92 12.94 37.24
N ILE A 414 43.14 13.34 38.26
CA ILE A 414 43.49 14.40 39.21
C ILE A 414 44.41 13.86 40.33
N GLU A 415 44.18 12.64 40.82
CA GLU A 415 45.00 12.02 41.87
C GLU A 415 46.34 11.46 41.37
N GLU A 416 46.38 10.84 40.18
CA GLU A 416 47.59 10.16 39.69
C GLU A 416 48.40 10.98 38.66
N GLY A 417 47.85 12.09 38.16
CA GLY A 417 48.44 12.91 37.11
C GLY A 417 48.39 12.26 35.72
N MET A 418 48.24 13.09 34.66
CA MET A 418 48.07 12.63 33.27
C MET A 418 49.17 11.65 32.79
N ASP A 419 50.39 11.75 33.31
CA ASP A 419 51.52 10.89 32.93
C ASP A 419 51.39 9.43 33.45
N SER A 420 50.71 9.21 34.58
CA SER A 420 50.43 7.85 35.12
C SER A 420 49.39 7.13 34.26
N VAL A 421 48.35 7.85 33.83
CA VAL A 421 47.25 7.27 33.04
C VAL A 421 47.72 6.87 31.64
N LEU A 422 48.59 7.68 31.01
CA LEU A 422 49.19 7.34 29.71
C LEU A 422 50.09 6.10 29.79
N THR A 423 50.88 5.96 30.86
CA THR A 423 51.73 4.77 31.07
C THR A 423 50.95 3.50 31.41
N GLN A 424 49.76 3.61 32.03
CA GLN A 424 48.88 2.46 32.25
C GLN A 424 48.11 2.02 30.99
N VAL A 425 47.75 2.96 30.11
CA VAL A 425 47.13 2.66 28.81
C VAL A 425 48.13 1.97 27.88
N ASP A 426 49.38 2.46 27.82
CA ASP A 426 50.46 1.80 27.07
C ASP A 426 50.77 0.39 27.59
N ARG A 427 50.68 0.17 28.92
CA ARG A 427 50.88 -1.17 29.51
C ARG A 427 49.72 -2.14 29.24
N LYS A 428 48.50 -1.66 29.04
CA LYS A 428 47.34 -2.50 28.69
C LYS A 428 47.33 -2.91 27.22
N GLU A 429 47.93 -2.14 26.32
CA GLU A 429 48.12 -2.55 24.92
C GLU A 429 49.29 -3.56 24.74
N LEU A 430 50.24 -3.61 25.69
CA LEU A 430 51.40 -4.50 25.63
C LEU A 430 51.21 -5.89 26.27
N ASN A 431 50.08 -6.15 26.94
CA ASN A 431 49.72 -7.49 27.40
C ASN A 431 48.37 -7.92 26.81
N PRO A 432 48.32 -8.38 25.55
CA PRO A 432 47.28 -9.31 25.18
C PRO A 432 47.64 -10.66 25.81
N VAL A 433 46.66 -11.30 26.47
CA VAL A 433 46.54 -12.74 26.79
C VAL A 433 46.17 -12.90 28.27
N SER A 434 44.94 -13.35 28.56
CA SER A 434 44.56 -14.77 28.56
C SER A 434 43.04 -14.91 28.63
#